data_AF-A0A536TBS2-F1
#
_entry.id   AF-A0A536TBS2-F1
#
_cell.length_a   1.000
_cell.length_b   1.000
_cell.length_c   1.000
_cell.angle_alpha   90.00
_cell.angle_beta   90.00
_cell.angle_gamma   90.00
#
_symmetry.space_group_name_H-M   'P 1'
#
loop_
_entity.id
_entity.type
_entity.pdbx_description
1 polymer ?
#
loop_
_entity_poly.entity_id
_entity_poly.type
_entity_poly.pdbx_seq_one_letter_code
_entity_poly.pdbx_strand_id
1 'polypeptide(L)'
;MTIKVAINGYGRIGRNILRAHYESGKKHDLAIVALNDLGSPETNAHLTRYDTVHGKFPGKIEVEGDALVVNGDRIKVLAVRNPAELPWAALGIDVVLECTGLFTTKE
;
A
#
# COMPACT_ATOMS: atom_id res chain seq x y z
N MET A 1 -13.62 3.63 -14.87
CA MET A 1 -13.74 2.34 -14.15
C MET A 1 -12.51 2.26 -13.30
N THR A 2 -12.68 2.31 -11.97
CA THR A 2 -11.56 2.43 -11.05
C THR A 2 -10.78 1.13 -10.95
N ILE A 3 -9.49 1.18 -11.30
CA ILE A 3 -8.58 0.03 -11.20
C ILE A 3 -8.20 -0.14 -9.73
N LYS A 4 -8.43 -1.33 -9.19
CA LYS A 4 -8.09 -1.69 -7.82
C LYS A 4 -6.67 -2.22 -7.77
N VAL A 5 -5.84 -1.55 -6.97
CA VAL A 5 -4.41 -1.81 -6.88
C VAL A 5 -4.07 -2.36 -5.51
N ALA A 6 -3.20 -3.38 -5.48
CA ALA A 6 -2.50 -3.80 -4.27
C ALA A 6 -1.01 -3.47 -4.37
N ILE A 7 -0.36 -3.21 -3.23
CA ILE A 7 1.08 -3.01 -3.14
C ILE A 7 1.68 -4.20 -2.39
N ASN A 8 2.54 -4.99 -3.03
CA ASN A 8 3.27 -6.07 -2.35
C ASN A 8 4.68 -5.58 -1.99
N GLY A 9 5.00 -5.50 -0.71
CA GLY A 9 6.22 -4.88 -0.20
C GLY A 9 6.06 -3.39 0.06
N TYR A 10 5.95 -3.01 1.33
CA TYR A 10 5.70 -1.63 1.75
C TYR A 10 6.99 -0.92 2.22
N GLY A 11 8.07 -1.19 1.49
CA GLY A 11 9.37 -0.53 1.61
C GLY A 11 9.35 0.90 1.06
N ARG A 12 10.54 1.43 0.71
CA ARG A 12 10.65 2.81 0.19
C ARG A 12 9.76 3.07 -1.04
N ILE A 13 9.81 2.18 -2.03
CA ILE A 13 9.04 2.35 -3.27
C ILE A 13 7.53 2.18 -3.02
N GLY A 14 7.11 1.14 -2.29
CA GLY A 14 5.70 0.93 -1.94
C GLY A 14 5.06 2.13 -1.22
N ARG A 15 5.77 2.70 -0.23
CA ARG A 15 5.30 3.91 0.46
C ARG A 15 5.24 5.12 -0.45
N ASN A 16 6.23 5.30 -1.33
CA ASN A 16 6.25 6.42 -2.28
C ASN A 16 5.15 6.32 -3.35
N ILE A 17 4.74 5.11 -3.74
CA ILE A 17 3.58 4.91 -4.62
C ILE A 17 2.31 5.41 -3.94
N LEU A 18 2.06 4.99 -2.70
CA LEU A 18 0.92 5.48 -1.93
C LEU A 18 0.99 7.01 -1.78
N ARG A 19 2.16 7.53 -1.41
CA ARG A 19 2.38 8.96 -1.29
C ARG A 19 2.06 9.72 -2.58
N ALA A 20 2.59 9.29 -3.72
CA ALA A 20 2.35 9.91 -5.02
C ALA A 20 0.86 9.90 -5.39
N HIS A 21 0.16 8.81 -5.09
CA HIS A 21 -1.28 8.71 -5.34
C HIS A 21 -2.07 9.79 -4.57
N TYR A 22 -1.79 9.99 -3.28
CA TYR A 22 -2.50 10.99 -2.47
C TYR A 22 -2.01 12.42 -2.68
N GLU A 23 -0.70 12.65 -2.79
CA GLU A 23 -0.13 14.00 -2.99
C GLU A 23 -0.47 14.58 -4.37
N SER A 24 -0.66 13.73 -5.38
CA SER A 24 -1.16 14.19 -6.68
C SER A 24 -2.65 14.52 -6.68
N GLY A 25 -3.37 14.29 -5.58
CA GLY A 25 -4.81 14.48 -5.48
C GLY A 25 -5.62 13.38 -6.15
N LYS A 26 -5.10 12.15 -6.21
CA LYS A 26 -5.73 10.98 -6.85
C LYS A 26 -6.19 11.26 -8.29
N LYS A 27 -5.34 11.90 -9.10
CA LYS A 27 -5.63 12.29 -10.49
C LYS A 27 -5.99 11.13 -11.43
N HIS A 28 -5.60 9.93 -11.07
CA HIS A 28 -5.85 8.72 -11.85
C HIS A 28 -6.98 7.91 -11.23
N ASP A 29 -7.75 7.21 -12.07
CA ASP A 29 -8.85 6.32 -11.66
C ASP A 29 -8.31 5.01 -11.07
N LEU A 30 -7.56 5.13 -9.96
CA LEU A 30 -6.93 4.05 -9.21
C LEU A 30 -7.44 4.08 -7.77
N ALA A 31 -7.66 2.91 -7.18
CA ALA A 31 -7.90 2.75 -5.76
C ALA A 31 -6.87 1.80 -5.17
N ILE A 32 -6.08 2.27 -4.20
CA ILE A 32 -5.19 1.40 -3.44
C ILE A 32 -6.04 0.69 -2.37
N VAL A 33 -6.29 -0.60 -2.56
CA VAL A 33 -7.23 -1.37 -1.72
C VAL A 33 -6.51 -2.17 -0.64
N ALA A 34 -5.30 -2.64 -0.94
CA ALA A 34 -4.52 -3.46 -0.03
C ALA A 34 -3.02 -3.20 -0.14
N LEU A 35 -2.30 -3.46 0.95
CA LEU A 35 -0.86 -3.58 0.97
C LEU A 35 -0.47 -4.87 1.70
N ASN A 36 0.62 -5.50 1.29
CA ASN A 36 1.21 -6.64 1.99
C ASN A 36 2.62 -6.27 2.45
N ASP A 37 2.85 -6.38 3.76
CA ASP A 37 4.16 -6.13 4.38
C ASP A 37 4.27 -6.91 5.69
N LEU A 38 5.47 -7.37 6.05
CA LEU A 38 5.68 -8.11 7.28
C LEU A 38 5.77 -7.22 8.53
N GLY A 39 5.89 -5.90 8.34
CA GLY A 39 5.81 -4.90 9.39
C GLY A 39 4.37 -4.68 9.87
N SER A 40 4.23 -4.23 11.12
CA SER A 40 2.90 -3.96 11.69
C SER A 40 2.22 -2.76 11.00
N PRO A 41 0.87 -2.70 10.98
CA PRO A 41 0.14 -1.52 10.51
C PRO A 41 0.60 -0.22 11.16
N GLU A 42 0.95 -0.23 12.46
CA GLU A 42 1.47 0.94 13.19
C GLU A 42 2.82 1.39 12.66
N THR A 43 3.70 0.44 12.35
CA THR A 43 5.02 0.72 11.75
C THR A 43 4.84 1.31 10.36
N ASN A 44 3.98 0.71 9.54
CA ASN A 44 3.67 1.18 8.19
C ASN A 44 3.05 2.59 8.22
N ALA A 45 2.15 2.87 9.17
CA ALA A 45 1.59 4.19 9.37
C ALA A 45 2.67 5.22 9.73
N HIS A 46 3.55 4.89 10.69
CA HIS A 46 4.63 5.78 11.11
C HIS A 46 5.56 6.11 9.95
N LEU A 47 6.03 5.09 9.22
CA LEU A 47 6.93 5.26 8.08
C LEU A 47 6.29 5.94 6.88
N THR A 48 4.96 5.90 6.77
CA THR A 48 4.25 6.68 5.75
C THR A 48 4.13 8.14 6.19
N ARG A 49 3.89 8.42 7.48
CA ARG A 49 3.82 9.80 8.01
C ARG A 49 5.14 10.53 7.90
N TYR A 50 6.27 9.85 8.11
CA TYR A 50 7.59 10.45 8.20
C TYR A 50 8.58 9.78 7.25
N ASP A 51 8.99 10.49 6.20
CA ASP A 51 10.09 10.10 5.32
C ASP A 51 11.20 11.15 5.39
N THR A 52 12.45 10.73 5.61
CA THR A 52 13.60 11.65 5.73
C THR A 52 13.89 12.41 4.43
N VAL A 53 13.65 11.80 3.27
CA VAL A 53 13.98 12.37 1.95
C VAL A 53 12.83 13.23 1.44
N HIS A 54 11.60 12.75 1.61
CA HIS A 54 10.41 13.41 1.06
C HIS A 54 9.65 14.26 2.11
N GLY A 55 10.06 14.23 3.37
CA GLY A 55 9.42 14.97 4.45
C GLY A 55 8.13 14.32 4.97
N LYS A 56 7.34 15.08 5.71
CA LYS A 56 6.08 14.61 6.31
C LYS A 56 5.00 14.42 5.24
N PHE A 57 4.26 13.32 5.32
CA PHE A 57 3.10 13.11 4.46
C PHE A 57 1.98 14.12 4.80
N PRO A 58 1.39 14.80 3.79
CA PRO A 58 0.43 15.88 4.03
C PRO A 58 -0.96 15.39 4.45
N GLY A 59 -1.28 14.11 4.22
CA GLY A 59 -2.58 13.53 4.58
C GLY A 59 -2.67 13.02 6.01
N LYS A 60 -3.91 12.71 6.41
CA LYS A 60 -4.19 12.02 7.67
C LYS A 60 -3.97 10.52 7.49
N ILE A 61 -3.25 9.90 8.43
CA ILE A 61 -3.04 8.46 8.47
C ILE A 61 -3.47 7.96 9.84
N GLU A 62 -4.37 7.00 9.86
CA GLU A 62 -4.83 6.29 11.07
C GLU A 62 -4.65 4.78 10.88
N VAL A 63 -4.67 4.05 11.99
CA VAL A 63 -4.60 2.59 12.00
C VAL A 63 -5.88 2.07 12.61
N GLU A 64 -6.55 1.16 11.91
CA GLU A 64 -7.79 0.53 12.36
C GLU A 64 -7.68 -0.99 12.26
N GLY A 65 -7.07 -1.60 13.28
CA GLY A 65 -6.79 -3.03 13.32
C GLY A 65 -5.81 -3.41 12.21
N ASP A 66 -6.26 -4.20 11.25
CA ASP A 66 -5.47 -4.66 10.10
C ASP A 66 -5.50 -3.70 8.91
N ALA A 67 -5.74 -2.40 9.11
CA ALA A 67 -5.86 -1.44 8.02
C ALA A 67 -5.16 -0.11 8.30
N LEU A 68 -4.64 0.50 7.24
CA LEU A 68 -4.30 1.91 7.20
C LEU A 68 -5.49 2.70 6.67
N VAL A 69 -5.88 3.77 7.37
CA VAL A 69 -6.89 4.70 6.89
C VAL A 69 -6.20 5.98 6.46
N VAL A 70 -6.17 6.25 5.15
CA VAL A 70 -5.47 7.38 4.55
C VAL A 70 -6.47 8.35 3.94
N ASN A 71 -6.60 9.54 4.53
CA ASN A 71 -7.63 10.53 4.15
C ASN A 71 -9.06 9.94 4.07
N GLY A 72 -9.38 8.96 4.92
CA GLY A 72 -10.68 8.28 4.95
C GLY A 72 -10.76 6.99 4.11
N ASP A 73 -9.79 6.73 3.23
CA ASP A 73 -9.74 5.49 2.47
C ASP A 73 -9.15 4.36 3.33
N ARG A 74 -9.91 3.28 3.51
CA ARG A 74 -9.47 2.09 4.23
C ARG A 74 -8.66 1.17 3.31
N ILE A 75 -7.40 0.95 3.65
CA ILE A 75 -6.45 0.10 2.93
C ILE A 75 -6.10 -1.09 3.82
N LYS A 76 -6.44 -2.31 3.40
CA LYS A 76 -6.16 -3.52 4.17
C LYS A 76 -4.66 -3.82 4.18
N VAL A 77 -4.11 -4.10 5.35
CA VAL A 77 -2.73 -4.53 5.58
C VAL A 77 -2.72 -6.03 5.77
N LEU A 78 -1.98 -6.72 4.92
CA LEU A 78 -1.72 -8.16 5.00
C LEU A 78 -0.26 -8.38 5.41
N ALA A 79 0.01 -9.51 6.04
CA ALA A 79 1.35 -9.91 6.46
C ALA A 79 1.61 -11.37 6.04
N VAL A 80 1.57 -11.62 4.73
CA VAL A 80 1.72 -12.94 4.13
C VAL A 80 3.04 -13.01 3.36
N ARG A 81 3.88 -13.99 3.68
CA ARG A 81 5.21 -14.12 3.08
C ARG A 81 5.17 -14.70 1.67
N ASN A 82 4.28 -15.67 1.44
CA ASN A 82 4.10 -16.30 0.14
C ASN A 82 3.02 -15.55 -0.67
N PRO A 83 3.36 -14.89 -1.79
CA PRO A 83 2.39 -14.11 -2.54
C PRO A 83 1.26 -14.95 -3.16
N ALA A 84 1.47 -16.25 -3.37
CA ALA A 84 0.43 -17.15 -3.87
C ALA A 84 -0.73 -17.35 -2.87
N GLU A 85 -0.51 -17.08 -1.58
CA GLU A 85 -1.53 -17.17 -0.53
C GLU A 85 -2.31 -15.87 -0.35
N LEU A 86 -1.94 -14.79 -1.05
CA LEU A 86 -2.60 -13.51 -0.90
C LEU A 86 -4.00 -13.52 -1.55
N PRO A 87 -5.04 -13.01 -0.85
CA PRO A 87 -6.43 -13.13 -1.27
C PRO A 87 -6.83 -12.09 -2.33
N TRP A 88 -6.00 -11.86 -3.35
CA TRP A 88 -6.20 -10.83 -4.37
C TRP A 88 -7.53 -10.94 -5.11
N ALA A 89 -7.92 -12.15 -5.48
CA ALA A 89 -9.21 -12.38 -6.14
C ALA A 89 -10.39 -11.99 -5.23
N ALA A 90 -10.34 -12.36 -3.94
CA ALA A 90 -11.40 -12.02 -2.98
C ALA A 90 -11.47 -10.53 -2.68
N LEU A 91 -10.34 -9.82 -2.76
CA LEU A 91 -10.26 -8.36 -2.61
C LEU A 91 -10.58 -7.62 -3.92
N GLY A 92 -10.75 -8.34 -5.04
CA GLY A 92 -11.02 -7.78 -6.36
C GLY A 92 -9.87 -6.92 -6.87
N ILE A 93 -8.62 -7.32 -6.66
CA ILE A 93 -7.44 -6.59 -7.14
C ILE A 93 -7.25 -6.84 -8.63
N ASP A 94 -7.10 -5.75 -9.39
CA ASP A 94 -6.84 -5.78 -10.84
C ASP A 94 -5.33 -5.78 -11.14
N VAL A 95 -4.56 -5.02 -10.35
CA VAL A 95 -3.10 -4.86 -10.54
C VAL A 95 -2.38 -4.96 -9.20
N VAL A 96 -1.30 -5.73 -9.17
CA VAL A 96 -0.36 -5.78 -8.03
C VAL A 96 0.91 -5.03 -8.41
N LEU A 97 1.33 -4.09 -7.57
CA LEU A 97 2.62 -3.42 -7.65
C LEU A 97 3.61 -4.19 -6.79
N GLU A 98 4.41 -5.04 -7.43
CA GLU A 98 5.45 -5.85 -6.79
C GLU A 98 6.69 -5.00 -6.47
N CYS A 99 6.88 -4.71 -5.19
CA CYS A 99 7.87 -3.78 -4.65
C CYS A 99 8.73 -4.43 -3.55
N THR A 100 8.64 -5.74 -3.34
CA THR A 100 9.48 -6.48 -2.37
C THR A 100 10.92 -6.62 -2.84
N GLY A 101 11.13 -6.64 -4.16
CA GLY A 101 12.41 -6.99 -4.78
C GLY A 101 12.73 -8.49 -4.75
N LEU A 102 11.81 -9.33 -4.26
CA LEU A 102 11.97 -10.79 -4.18
C LEU A 102 11.39 -11.52 -5.39
N PHE A 103 10.25 -11.04 -5.91
CA PHE A 103 9.53 -11.65 -7.03
C PHE A 103 9.72 -10.80 -8.30
N THR A 104 10.92 -10.87 -8.89
CA THR A 104 11.34 -10.01 -10.01
C THR A 104 11.40 -10.74 -11.35
N THR A 105 11.04 -12.02 -11.35
CA THR A 105 10.94 -12.87 -12.53
C THR A 105 9.48 -13.10 -12.90
N LYS A 106 9.25 -13.74 -14.05
CA LYS A 106 7.89 -13.99 -14.54
C LYS A 106 7.26 -15.20 -13.84
N GLU A 107 8.08 -16.18 -13.49
CA GLU A 107 7.78 -17.35 -12.65
C GLU A 107 7.49 -16.94 -11.21
#